data_AF-A0A2Z3J1Q7-F1
#
_entry.id   AF-A0A2Z3J1Q7-F1
#
_cell.length_a   1.000
_cell.length_b   1.000
_cell.length_c   1.000
_cell.angle_alpha   90.00
_cell.angle_beta   90.00
_cell.angle_gamma   90.00
#
_symmetry.space_group_name_H-M   'P 1'
#
loop_
_entity.id
_entity.type
_entity.pdbx_description
1 polymer ?
#
loop_
_entity_poly.entity_id
_entity_poly.type
_entity_poly.pdbx_seq_one_letter_code
_entity_poly.pdbx_strand_id
1 'polypeptide(L)'
;MPALSVSTSVDEAARVMGNNYLTIVYDLSSGDLVWVAEGRSASGLTAFFGPLDEPVAQGIEAVAVDMWAPFVQAVIKGLPQAAIVSDRFQAMQQYSKVIDTVRRAEFKRSAADEKYGLTGSR
;
A
#
# COMPACT_ATOMS: atom_id res chain seq x y z
N MET A 1 25.63 6.05 3.54
CA MET A 1 24.39 5.46 4.09
C MET A 1 24.75 4.09 4.69
N PRO A 2 24.08 3.62 5.76
CA PRO A 2 24.24 2.24 6.20
C PRO A 2 23.85 1.29 5.05
N ALA A 3 24.44 0.09 5.04
CA ALA A 3 24.12 -0.92 4.04
C ALA A 3 22.66 -1.37 4.22
N LEU A 4 21.81 -1.05 3.24
CA LEU A 4 20.45 -1.58 3.15
C LEU A 4 20.52 -3.08 2.85
N SER A 5 19.78 -3.87 3.61
CA SER A 5 19.71 -5.31 3.44
C SER A 5 18.77 -5.73 2.30
N VAL A 6 18.76 -7.04 2.04
CA VAL A 6 18.08 -7.75 0.94
C VAL A 6 16.58 -7.44 0.80
N SER A 7 15.91 -6.99 1.86
CA SER A 7 14.47 -6.70 1.85
C SER A 7 14.16 -5.35 2.50
N THR A 8 13.40 -4.52 1.80
CA THR A 8 12.95 -3.19 2.27
C THR A 8 11.42 -3.16 2.35
N SER A 9 10.86 -2.44 3.32
CA SER A 9 9.42 -2.17 3.40
C SER A 9 9.19 -0.69 3.33
N VAL A 10 8.16 -0.31 2.59
CA VAL A 10 7.62 1.03 2.56
C VAL A 10 6.28 0.95 3.28
N ASP A 11 6.19 1.62 4.42
CA ASP A 11 4.96 1.69 5.19
C ASP A 11 4.48 3.15 5.33
N GLU A 12 3.18 3.30 5.56
CA GLU A 12 2.52 4.59 5.74
C GLU A 12 2.19 4.76 7.23
N ALA A 13 2.79 5.78 7.87
CA ALA A 13 2.36 6.19 9.21
C ALA A 13 1.51 7.45 9.13
N ALA A 14 0.24 7.34 9.52
CA ALA A 14 -0.64 8.49 9.71
C ALA A 14 -0.29 9.19 11.03
N ARG A 15 0.17 10.44 10.97
CA ARG A 15 0.35 11.26 12.18
C ARG A 15 -1.01 11.84 12.58
N VAL A 16 -1.43 11.59 13.82
CA VAL A 16 -2.69 12.05 14.41
C VAL A 16 -2.63 13.57 14.68
N MET A 17 -2.72 14.39 13.62
CA MET A 17 -3.22 15.77 13.60
C MET A 17 -3.03 16.35 12.18
N GLY A 18 -4.13 16.53 11.44
CA GLY A 18 -4.17 17.43 10.27
C GLY A 18 -3.97 16.83 8.87
N ASN A 19 -4.20 15.53 8.64
CA ASN A 19 -4.03 14.87 7.32
C ASN A 19 -2.58 14.91 6.76
N ASN A 20 -1.56 15.03 7.62
CA ASN A 20 -0.17 14.90 7.19
C ASN A 20 0.24 13.42 7.18
N TYR A 21 0.13 12.81 6.00
CA TYR A 21 0.68 11.49 5.72
C TYR A 21 2.21 11.56 5.67
N LEU A 22 2.90 10.53 6.16
CA LEU A 22 4.33 10.36 5.97
C LEU A 22 4.56 9.10 5.13
N THR A 23 5.41 9.20 4.12
CA THR A 23 5.95 8.03 3.42
C THR A 23 7.19 7.59 4.19
N ILE A 24 7.16 6.37 4.74
CA ILE A 24 8.25 5.85 5.54
C ILE A 24 8.84 4.61 4.88
N VAL A 25 10.17 4.52 4.88
CA VAL A 25 10.88 3.33 4.40
C VAL A 25 11.70 2.75 5.54
N TYR A 26 11.56 1.44 5.74
CA TYR A 26 12.28 0.66 6.73
C TYR A 26 13.06 -0.46 6.04
N ASP A 27 14.24 -0.76 6.57
CA ASP A 27 14.92 -2.01 6.28
C ASP A 27 14.19 -3.14 7.02
N LEU A 28 13.69 -4.16 6.31
CA LEU A 28 12.94 -5.25 6.94
C LEU A 28 13.83 -6.24 7.70
N SER A 29 15.13 -6.32 7.39
CA SER A 29 16.03 -7.22 8.10
C SER A 29 16.52 -6.62 9.40
N SER A 30 16.87 -5.33 9.41
CA SER A 30 17.35 -4.66 10.63
C SER A 30 16.24 -4.00 11.44
N GLY A 31 15.12 -3.66 10.80
CA GLY A 31 14.06 -2.84 11.39
C GLY A 31 14.39 -1.35 11.41
N ASP A 32 15.49 -0.93 10.79
CA ASP A 32 15.93 0.45 10.82
C ASP A 32 15.05 1.35 9.95
N LEU A 33 14.74 2.53 10.48
CA LEU A 33 14.14 3.60 9.71
C LEU A 33 15.18 4.22 8.78
N VAL A 34 15.03 4.01 7.46
CA VAL A 34 16.01 4.45 6.46
C VAL A 34 15.61 5.74 5.75
N TRP A 35 14.31 6.06 5.69
CA TRP A 35 13.81 7.25 5.02
C TRP A 35 12.45 7.70 5.55
N VAL A 36 12.25 9.01 5.59
CA VAL A 36 10.95 9.64 5.85
C VAL A 36 10.76 10.78 4.85
N ALA A 37 9.61 10.79 4.18
CA ALA A 37 9.18 11.91 3.35
C ALA A 37 7.79 12.40 3.77
N GLU A 38 7.57 13.70 3.68
CA GLU A 38 6.25 14.28 3.93
C GLU A 38 5.30 14.01 2.76
N GLY A 39 4.04 13.76 3.12
CA GLY A 39 2.95 13.45 2.20
C GLY A 39 2.87 11.99 1.76
N ARG A 40 1.72 11.62 1.22
CA ARG A 40 1.50 10.37 0.48
C ARG A 40 1.77 10.63 -0.99
N SER A 41 3.05 10.62 -1.38
CA SER A 41 3.43 10.98 -2.74
C SER A 41 4.42 9.98 -3.34
N ALA A 42 4.13 9.53 -4.57
CA ALA A 42 5.08 8.72 -5.33
C ALA A 42 6.41 9.46 -5.53
N SER A 43 6.41 10.79 -5.58
CA SER A 43 7.62 11.61 -5.61
C SER A 43 8.50 11.44 -4.37
N GLY A 44 7.90 11.29 -3.18
CA GLY A 44 8.65 11.06 -1.95
C GLY A 44 9.39 9.72 -1.96
N LEU A 45 8.76 8.68 -2.52
CA LEU A 45 9.38 7.37 -2.71
C LEU A 45 10.42 7.38 -3.85
N THR A 46 10.14 8.07 -4.96
CA THR A 46 11.12 8.23 -6.05
C THR A 46 12.37 8.98 -5.58
N ALA A 47 12.20 9.98 -4.70
CA ALA A 47 13.32 10.71 -4.11
C ALA A 47 14.21 9.84 -3.22
N PHE A 48 13.66 8.78 -2.61
CA PHE A 48 14.43 7.80 -1.85
C PHE A 48 15.37 6.98 -2.75
N PHE A 49 14.97 6.65 -3.98
CA PHE A 49 15.80 5.86 -4.90
C PHE A 49 16.97 6.65 -5.49
N GLY A 50 16.79 7.96 -5.72
CA GLY A 50 17.81 8.82 -6.34
C GLY A 50 19.22 8.77 -5.71
N PRO A 51 19.37 8.81 -4.38
CA PRO A 51 20.68 8.75 -3.71
C PRO A 51 21.23 7.34 -3.50
N LEU A 52 20.54 6.27 -3.92
CA LEU A 52 21.05 4.91 -3.76
C LEU A 52 22.17 4.64 -4.77
N ASP A 53 23.31 4.16 -4.28
CA ASP A 53 24.36 3.64 -5.17
C ASP A 53 23.85 2.35 -5.87
N GLU A 54 24.29 2.11 -7.10
CA GLU A 54 23.86 0.96 -7.90
C GLU A 54 23.93 -0.38 -7.15
N PRO A 55 25.01 -0.73 -6.42
CA PRO A 55 25.06 -2.00 -5.69
C PRO A 55 24.02 -2.10 -4.58
N VAL A 56 23.67 -0.97 -3.96
CA VAL A 56 22.65 -0.92 -2.90
C VAL A 56 21.27 -1.08 -3.52
N ALA A 57 20.99 -0.37 -4.61
CA ALA A 57 19.73 -0.52 -5.34
C ALA A 57 19.54 -1.96 -5.81
N GLN A 58 20.55 -2.56 -6.44
CA GLN A 58 20.51 -3.97 -6.90
C GLN A 58 20.37 -4.97 -5.74
N GLY A 59 20.86 -4.62 -4.55
CA GLY A 59 20.72 -5.45 -3.34
C GLY A 59 19.30 -5.48 -2.78
N ILE A 60 18.42 -4.55 -3.16
CA ILE A 60 17.02 -4.58 -2.74
C ILE A 60 16.26 -5.56 -3.65
N GLU A 61 15.99 -6.76 -3.13
CA GLU A 61 15.32 -7.83 -3.87
C GLU A 61 13.79 -7.80 -3.73
N ALA A 62 13.28 -7.19 -2.66
CA ALA A 62 11.85 -7.06 -2.42
C ALA A 62 11.48 -5.75 -1.75
N VAL A 63 10.36 -5.18 -2.17
CA VAL A 63 9.75 -4.00 -1.56
C VAL A 63 8.32 -4.31 -1.15
N ALA A 64 8.06 -4.31 0.16
CA ALA A 64 6.69 -4.33 0.66
C ALA A 64 6.06 -2.94 0.53
N VAL A 65 4.92 -2.82 -0.16
CA VAL A 65 4.21 -1.54 -0.37
C VAL A 65 2.70 -1.73 -0.29
N ASP A 66 1.98 -0.67 0.07
CA ASP A 66 0.54 -0.58 -0.14
C ASP A 66 0.20 -0.73 -1.64
N MET A 67 -0.95 -1.31 -1.93
CA MET A 67 -1.47 -1.55 -3.29
C MET A 67 -1.86 -0.26 -4.03
N TRP A 68 -1.42 0.90 -3.56
CA TRP A 68 -1.64 2.17 -4.24
C TRP A 68 -0.76 2.26 -5.50
N ALA A 69 -1.42 2.30 -6.66
CA ALA A 69 -0.73 2.24 -7.96
C ALA A 69 0.47 3.20 -8.12
N PRO A 70 0.43 4.46 -7.63
CA PRO A 70 1.59 5.35 -7.70
C PRO A 70 2.84 4.83 -6.98
N PHE A 71 2.71 4.12 -5.85
CA PHE A 71 3.86 3.52 -5.16
C PHE A 71 4.41 2.32 -5.93
N VAL A 72 3.53 1.43 -6.38
CA VAL A 72 3.91 0.30 -7.25
C VAL A 72 4.69 0.80 -8.46
N GLN A 73 4.20 1.84 -9.13
CA GLN A 73 4.88 2.43 -10.30
C GLN A 73 6.22 3.09 -9.95
N ALA A 74 6.35 3.69 -8.77
CA ALA A 74 7.62 4.24 -8.31
C ALA A 74 8.65 3.12 -8.08
N VAL A 75 8.25 2.00 -7.45
CA VAL A 75 9.12 0.84 -7.23
C VAL A 75 9.55 0.21 -8.56
N ILE A 76 8.62 -0.05 -9.49
CA ILE A 76 8.95 -0.61 -10.82
C ILE A 76 10.00 0.23 -11.55
N LYS A 77 9.94 1.55 -11.39
CA LYS A 77 10.88 2.48 -12.06
C LYS A 77 12.22 2.58 -11.34
N GLY A 78 12.22 2.61 -10.01
CA GLY A 78 13.44 2.80 -9.22
C GLY A 78 14.22 1.51 -8.96
N LEU A 79 13.52 0.38 -8.86
CA LEU A 79 14.04 -0.93 -8.51
C LEU A 79 13.38 -2.02 -9.39
N PRO A 80 13.64 -2.03 -10.71
CA PRO A 80 12.94 -2.91 -11.66
C PRO A 80 13.14 -4.41 -11.40
N GLN A 81 14.21 -4.78 -10.69
CA GLN A 81 14.52 -6.15 -10.28
C GLN A 81 13.78 -6.58 -9.02
N ALA A 82 13.27 -5.65 -8.20
CA ALA A 82 12.70 -5.96 -6.91
C ALA A 82 11.29 -6.54 -7.03
N ALA A 83 11.01 -7.58 -6.26
CA ALA A 83 9.67 -8.13 -6.11
C ALA A 83 8.79 -7.16 -5.32
N ILE A 84 7.59 -6.89 -5.82
CA ILE A 84 6.60 -6.06 -5.12
C ILE A 84 5.73 -6.97 -4.27
N VAL A 85 5.79 -6.76 -2.96
CA VAL A 85 5.05 -7.55 -1.97
C VAL A 85 3.95 -6.69 -1.39
N SER A 86 2.73 -7.21 -1.33
CA SER A 86 1.61 -6.58 -0.63
C SER A 86 1.17 -7.45 0.53
N ASP A 87 0.78 -6.83 1.64
CA ASP A 87 0.25 -7.56 2.78
C ASP A 87 -1.13 -8.15 2.45
N ARG A 88 -1.31 -9.41 2.83
CA ARG A 88 -2.58 -10.13 2.81
C ARG A 88 -3.70 -9.33 3.47
N PHE A 89 -3.45 -8.61 4.58
CA PHE A 89 -4.50 -7.86 5.27
C PHE A 89 -5.08 -6.75 4.38
N GLN A 90 -4.24 -5.97 3.71
CA GLN A 90 -4.69 -4.91 2.80
C GLN A 90 -5.47 -5.50 1.62
N ALA A 91 -4.97 -6.59 1.02
CA ALA A 91 -5.69 -7.29 -0.04
C ALA A 91 -7.09 -7.74 0.43
N MET A 92 -7.17 -8.39 1.61
CA MET A 92 -8.45 -8.84 2.18
C MET A 92 -9.40 -7.68 2.49
N GLN A 93 -8.90 -6.53 2.95
CA GLN A 93 -9.73 -5.34 3.15
C GLN A 93 -10.32 -4.83 1.83
N GLN A 94 -9.52 -4.78 0.76
CA GLN A 94 -10.01 -4.36 -0.55
C GLN A 94 -11.10 -5.30 -1.08
N TYR A 95 -10.89 -6.62 -0.99
CA TYR A 95 -11.91 -7.59 -1.39
C TYR A 95 -13.20 -7.45 -0.59
N SER A 96 -13.10 -7.26 0.73
CA SER A 96 -14.26 -7.07 1.60
C SER A 96 -15.08 -5.84 1.19
N LYS A 97 -14.43 -4.73 0.85
CA LYS A 97 -15.10 -3.52 0.36
C LYS A 97 -15.87 -3.75 -0.94
N VAL A 98 -15.31 -4.53 -1.87
CA VAL A 98 -15.98 -4.89 -3.13
C VAL A 98 -17.21 -5.76 -2.87
N ILE A 99 -17.05 -6.80 -2.05
CA ILE A 99 -18.15 -7.69 -1.65
C ILE A 99 -19.29 -6.89 -1.01
N ASP A 100 -18.97 -6.00 -0.08
CA ASP A 100 -19.97 -5.18 0.60
C ASP A 100 -20.67 -4.21 -0.36
N THR A 101 -19.97 -3.74 -1.39
CA THR A 101 -20.56 -2.87 -2.42
C THR A 101 -21.58 -3.64 -3.26
N VAL A 102 -21.25 -4.85 -3.67
CA VAL A 102 -22.19 -5.74 -4.39
C VAL A 102 -23.37 -6.10 -3.49
N ARG A 103 -23.14 -6.48 -2.22
CA ARG A 103 -24.21 -6.77 -1.25
C ARG A 103 -25.16 -5.59 -1.09
N ARG A 104 -24.65 -4.35 -0.97
CA ARG A 104 -25.47 -3.14 -0.88
C ARG A 104 -26.26 -2.87 -2.17
N ALA A 105 -25.66 -3.13 -3.33
CA ALA A 105 -26.34 -2.97 -4.62
C ALA A 105 -27.49 -3.98 -4.76
N GLU A 106 -27.25 -5.26 -4.45
CA GLU A 106 -28.26 -6.31 -4.48
C GLU A 106 -29.36 -6.08 -3.44
N PHE A 107 -29.03 -5.62 -2.24
CA PHE A 107 -30.04 -5.28 -1.23
C PHE A 107 -30.91 -4.10 -1.65
N LYS A 108 -30.33 -3.06 -2.27
CA LYS A 108 -31.11 -1.94 -2.82
C LYS A 108 -32.02 -2.38 -3.98
N ARG A 109 -31.52 -3.26 -4.85
CA ARG A 109 -32.29 -3.83 -5.95
C ARG A 109 -33.43 -4.71 -5.42
N SER A 110 -33.13 -5.57 -4.46
CA SER A 110 -34.11 -6.42 -3.80
C SER A 110 -35.14 -5.60 -3.04
N ALA A 111 -34.77 -4.52 -2.34
CA ALA A 111 -35.71 -3.62 -1.66
C ALA A 111 -36.58 -2.80 -2.64
N ALA A 112 -36.06 -2.51 -3.85
CA ALA A 112 -36.86 -1.93 -4.93
C ALA A 112 -37.87 -2.94 -5.48
N ASP A 113 -37.48 -4.22 -5.57
CA ASP A 113 -38.36 -5.34 -5.89
C ASP A 113 -39.32 -5.68 -4.72
N GLU A 114 -38.92 -5.45 -3.47
CA GLU A 114 -39.70 -5.69 -2.24
C GLU A 114 -40.76 -4.63 -1.97
N LYS A 115 -40.79 -3.53 -2.76
CA LYS A 115 -42.01 -2.74 -2.94
C LYS A 115 -43.16 -3.57 -3.56
N TYR A 116 -42.85 -4.78 -4.05
CA TYR A 116 -43.79 -5.85 -4.42
C TYR A 116 -43.66 -7.13 -3.56
N GLY A 117 -43.10 -7.01 -2.35
CA GLY A 117 -43.22 -7.99 -1.27
C GLY A 117 -42.02 -8.92 -1.09
N LEU A 118 -41.55 -9.03 0.17
CA LEU A 118 -41.22 -10.27 0.90
C LEU A 118 -40.56 -9.93 2.26
N THR A 119 -41.40 -9.72 3.27
CA THR A 119 -41.03 -9.48 4.67
C THR A 119 -40.01 -10.50 5.19
N GLY A 120 -38.88 -10.01 5.70
CA GLY A 120 -37.76 -10.81 6.21
C GLY A 120 -38.10 -11.74 7.38
N SER A 121 -37.32 -12.82 7.50
CA SER A 121 -37.26 -13.70 8.67
C SER A 121 -35.94 -13.49 9.42
N ARG A 122 -36.07 -13.39 10.74
CA ARG A 122 -35.01 -13.16 11.74
C ARG A 122 -34.08 -14.35 11.91
#